data_AF-Q21LU0-F1
#
_entry.id   AF-Q21LU0-F1
#
_cell.length_a   1.000
_cell.length_b   1.000
_cell.length_c   1.000
_cell.angle_alpha   90.00
_cell.angle_beta   90.00
_cell.angle_gamma   90.00
#
_symmetry.space_group_name_H-M   'P 1'
#
loop_
_entity.id
_entity.type
_entity.pdbx_description
1 polymer ?
#
loop_
_entity_poly.entity_id
_entity_poly.type
_entity_poly.pdbx_seq_one_letter_code
_entity_poly.pdbx_strand_id
1 'polypeptide(L)'
;MAKIATMLSDLSYLLRQYRHLRRQGIAHSDAIAQLDPVVQTMPASRMSAWQKIAQPELGRESDNASKDESVFGFAAAQHIADEDVPQVLEAWRRMLTSVDQNLTLSFGALYTRVAYLSYLMFILVVVVFIYSTKVLPSFLRTFENLSASLPNFTEFFIGLVTGPGILIVFAILVLMSSPLFALMYLNSRVSDLRPAPKWLSHVPIAERVAEKYHELLLLLTVCIRHSAKTEQGLQQSLDESAGHFGFKNIVLGKARKHTLQHSEQLGTLAEEADYQFDSGVQEFLVHCEKAQMASGLLVQMTIFVLVGLLVVAMYLPIFALGEVV
;
A
#
# COMPACT_ATOMS: atom_id res chain seq x y z
N MET A 1 1.93 8.70 0.33
CA MET A 1 1.74 9.87 -0.56
C MET A 1 2.70 11.00 -0.22
N ALA A 2 2.58 11.65 0.96
CA ALA A 2 3.52 12.73 1.35
C ALA A 2 5.01 12.31 1.27
N LYS A 3 5.33 11.04 1.58
CA LYS A 3 6.70 10.52 1.53
C LYS A 3 7.29 10.39 0.12
N ILE A 4 6.56 9.82 -0.86
CA ILE A 4 7.05 9.72 -2.26
C ILE A 4 7.21 11.12 -2.85
N ALA A 5 6.24 12.02 -2.65
CA ALA A 5 6.35 13.41 -3.09
C ALA A 5 7.57 14.13 -2.49
N THR A 6 7.85 13.93 -1.20
CA THR A 6 9.07 14.46 -0.58
C THR A 6 10.35 13.80 -1.10
N MET A 7 10.32 12.50 -1.41
CA MET A 7 11.46 11.83 -2.04
C MET A 7 11.71 12.39 -3.45
N LEU A 8 10.66 12.66 -4.21
CA LEU A 8 10.75 13.27 -5.53
C LEU A 8 11.37 14.67 -5.45
N SER A 9 10.94 15.49 -4.48
CA SER A 9 11.51 16.82 -4.26
C SER A 9 12.98 16.75 -3.87
N ASP A 10 13.33 15.87 -2.93
CA ASP A 10 14.69 15.71 -2.43
C ASP A 10 15.62 15.23 -3.56
N LEU A 11 15.18 14.21 -4.31
CA LEU A 11 15.92 13.69 -5.46
C LEU A 11 16.08 14.76 -6.55
N SER A 12 15.03 15.54 -6.83
CA SER A 12 15.10 16.64 -7.80
C SER A 12 16.07 17.75 -7.38
N TYR A 13 16.14 18.04 -6.07
CA TYR A 13 17.04 19.03 -5.51
C TYR A 13 18.49 18.58 -5.63
N LEU A 14 18.77 17.33 -5.22
CA LEU A 14 20.09 16.70 -5.34
C LEU A 14 20.57 16.64 -6.80
N LEU A 15 19.69 16.27 -7.74
CA LEU A 15 19.99 16.25 -9.18
C LEU A 15 20.37 17.63 -9.71
N ARG A 16 19.65 18.68 -9.30
CA ARG A 16 19.94 20.06 -9.71
C ARG A 16 21.27 20.53 -9.16
N GLN A 17 21.52 20.28 -7.88
CA GLN A 17 22.75 20.71 -7.22
C GLN A 17 23.98 19.95 -7.76
N TYR A 18 23.86 18.64 -7.96
CA TYR A 18 24.90 17.83 -8.62
C TYR A 18 25.23 18.34 -10.04
N ARG A 19 24.19 18.61 -10.86
CA ARG A 19 24.39 19.18 -12.20
C ARG A 19 25.06 20.54 -12.17
N HIS A 20 24.75 21.37 -11.18
CA HIS A 20 25.37 22.67 -11.00
C HIS A 20 26.87 22.53 -10.68
N LEU A 21 27.22 21.65 -9.74
CA LEU A 21 28.62 21.39 -9.36
C LEU A 21 29.43 20.82 -10.53
N ARG A 22 28.85 19.89 -11.31
CA ARG A 22 29.51 19.36 -12.52
C ARG A 22 29.68 20.40 -13.62
N ARG A 23 28.73 21.33 -13.79
CA ARG A 23 28.88 22.45 -14.74
C ARG A 23 29.98 23.43 -14.34
N GLN A 24 30.34 23.48 -13.05
CA GLN A 24 31.46 24.27 -12.55
C GLN A 24 32.82 23.58 -12.73
N GLY A 25 32.86 22.41 -13.38
CA GLY A 25 34.10 21.66 -13.61
C GLY A 25 34.61 20.91 -12.38
N ILE A 26 33.81 20.80 -11.32
CA ILE A 26 34.19 20.11 -10.09
C ILE A 26 34.26 18.59 -10.36
N ALA A 27 35.32 17.95 -9.86
CA ALA A 27 35.52 16.51 -9.93
C ALA A 27 34.39 15.76 -9.20
N HIS A 28 34.10 14.53 -9.62
CA HIS A 28 32.97 13.75 -9.12
C HIS A 28 33.02 13.55 -7.59
N SER A 29 34.20 13.20 -7.06
CA SER A 29 34.46 13.04 -5.62
C SER A 29 34.17 14.30 -4.82
N ASP A 30 34.57 15.46 -5.34
CA ASP A 30 34.45 16.75 -4.66
C ASP A 30 33.01 17.27 -4.73
N ALA A 31 32.28 16.94 -5.80
CA ALA A 31 30.86 17.25 -5.93
C ALA A 31 30.01 16.47 -4.91
N ILE A 32 30.33 15.19 -4.68
CA ILE A 32 29.67 14.36 -3.66
C ILE A 32 29.98 14.90 -2.26
N ALA A 33 31.24 15.25 -1.98
CA ALA A 33 31.62 15.85 -0.69
C ALA A 33 30.90 17.19 -0.41
N GLN A 34 30.63 18.00 -1.44
CA GLN A 34 29.89 19.25 -1.30
C GLN A 34 28.37 19.08 -1.18
N LEU A 35 27.82 17.90 -1.50
CA LEU A 35 26.41 17.55 -1.30
C LEU A 35 26.13 17.07 0.13
N ASP A 36 27.13 16.56 0.83
CA ASP A 36 27.05 16.04 2.21
C ASP A 36 26.47 17.04 3.25
N PRO A 37 26.85 18.34 3.29
CA PRO A 37 26.27 19.29 4.24
C PRO A 37 24.80 19.63 3.98
N VAL A 38 24.34 19.54 2.71
CA VAL A 38 22.93 19.71 2.37
C VAL A 38 22.12 18.51 2.85
N VAL A 39 22.67 17.32 2.70
CA VAL A 39 22.07 16.07 3.09
C VAL A 39 21.89 15.98 4.61
N GLN A 40 22.80 16.57 5.38
CA GLN A 40 22.70 16.67 6.84
C GLN A 40 21.50 17.52 7.32
N THR A 41 20.89 18.33 6.45
CA THR A 41 19.64 19.07 6.77
C THR A 41 18.38 18.23 6.54
N MET A 42 18.51 17.03 5.98
CA MET A 42 17.38 16.12 5.74
C MET A 42 17.01 15.33 7.01
N PRO A 43 15.74 14.89 7.16
CA PRO A 43 15.31 14.05 8.28
C PRO A 43 16.22 12.82 8.51
N ALA A 44 16.44 12.42 9.76
CA ALA A 44 17.41 11.38 10.15
C ALA A 44 17.27 10.04 9.39
N SER A 45 16.05 9.63 9.05
CA SER A 45 15.80 8.42 8.23
C SER A 45 16.29 8.52 6.78
N ARG A 46 16.49 9.75 6.29
CA ARG A 46 16.96 10.09 4.93
C ARG A 46 18.45 10.40 4.94
N MET A 47 18.94 11.03 6.00
CA MET A 47 20.37 11.20 6.26
C MET A 47 21.08 9.84 6.35
N SER A 48 20.47 8.82 6.98
CA SER A 48 21.05 7.47 7.01
C SER A 48 21.06 6.79 5.64
N ALA A 49 20.04 7.00 4.80
CA ALA A 49 20.03 6.47 3.44
C ALA A 49 21.11 7.15 2.59
N TRP A 50 21.26 8.47 2.72
CA TRP A 50 22.23 9.26 1.97
C TRP A 50 23.68 9.12 2.48
N GLN A 51 23.90 8.93 3.78
CA GLN A 51 25.23 8.63 4.34
C GLN A 51 25.71 7.23 3.93
N LYS A 52 24.80 6.24 3.86
CA LYS A 52 25.09 4.92 3.28
C LYS A 52 25.40 5.00 1.78
N ILE A 53 24.85 6.00 1.12
CA ILE A 53 25.03 6.35 -0.30
C ILE A 53 26.40 7.03 -0.51
N ALA A 54 26.77 8.00 0.32
CA ALA A 54 27.94 8.86 0.12
C ALA A 54 29.29 8.26 0.51
N GLN A 55 29.31 7.25 1.40
CA GLN A 55 30.53 6.63 1.91
C GLN A 55 30.64 5.17 1.45
N PRO A 56 31.23 4.89 0.27
CA PRO A 56 31.35 3.52 -0.26
C PRO A 56 32.21 2.59 0.59
N GLU A 57 33.16 3.13 1.39
CA GLU A 57 34.01 2.31 2.27
C GLU A 57 33.28 1.75 3.50
N LEU A 58 32.26 2.46 4.03
CA LEU A 58 31.45 1.96 5.14
C LEU A 58 30.45 0.87 4.71
N GLY A 59 30.16 0.76 3.42
CA GLY A 59 29.26 -0.25 2.84
C GLY A 59 29.87 -1.65 2.76
N ARG A 60 31.20 -1.78 2.81
CA ARG A 60 31.89 -3.08 2.77
C ARG A 60 32.03 -3.75 4.14
N GLU A 61 32.04 -3.00 5.24
CA GLU A 61 32.15 -3.55 6.61
C GLU A 61 30.82 -3.65 7.36
N SER A 62 29.75 -3.00 6.88
CA SER A 62 28.47 -3.01 7.58
C SER A 62 27.56 -4.15 7.11
N ASP A 63 27.72 -5.30 7.75
CA ASP A 63 26.73 -6.41 7.79
C ASP A 63 25.33 -5.95 8.28
N ASN A 64 25.21 -4.69 8.74
CA ASN A 64 23.97 -4.03 9.14
C ASN A 64 23.29 -3.21 8.01
N ALA A 65 23.93 -2.99 6.86
CA ALA A 65 23.26 -2.43 5.68
C ALA A 65 22.17 -3.37 5.13
N SER A 66 22.31 -4.68 5.39
CA SER A 66 21.34 -5.73 5.08
C SER A 66 19.97 -5.57 5.78
N LYS A 67 19.88 -4.75 6.85
CA LYS A 67 18.62 -4.56 7.60
C LYS A 67 17.71 -3.46 7.07
N ASP A 68 18.14 -2.71 6.07
CA ASP A 68 17.28 -1.72 5.41
C ASP A 68 16.42 -2.42 4.36
N GLU A 69 15.18 -2.77 4.72
CA GLU A 69 14.20 -3.43 3.83
C GLU A 69 13.74 -2.55 2.65
N SER A 70 14.24 -1.33 2.52
CA SER A 70 13.85 -0.42 1.44
C SER A 70 14.66 -0.66 0.17
N VAL A 71 13.99 -0.64 -0.99
CA VAL A 71 14.65 -0.70 -2.32
C VAL A 71 15.71 0.40 -2.47
N PHE A 72 15.48 1.56 -1.84
CA PHE A 72 16.41 2.67 -1.79
C PHE A 72 17.73 2.34 -1.09
N GLY A 73 17.68 1.73 0.10
CA GLY A 73 18.90 1.36 0.82
C GLY A 73 19.76 0.36 0.05
N PHE A 74 19.11 -0.59 -0.61
CA PHE A 74 19.78 -1.64 -1.39
C PHE A 74 20.42 -1.11 -2.68
N ALA A 75 19.64 -0.43 -3.51
CA ALA A 75 20.10 0.04 -4.82
C ALA A 75 21.10 1.19 -4.70
N ALA A 76 20.98 2.02 -3.66
CA ALA A 76 21.86 3.17 -3.52
C ALA A 76 23.21 2.81 -2.84
N ALA A 77 23.26 1.74 -2.03
CA ALA A 77 24.52 1.22 -1.49
C ALA A 77 25.44 0.57 -2.55
N GLN A 78 24.88 0.09 -3.67
CA GLN A 78 25.66 -0.64 -4.69
C GLN A 78 26.20 0.25 -5.83
N HIS A 79 25.69 1.47 -6.04
CA HIS A 79 25.88 2.20 -7.31
C HIS A 79 26.63 3.53 -7.25
N ILE A 80 27.13 3.96 -6.10
CA ILE A 80 27.88 5.25 -5.99
C ILE A 80 29.37 5.08 -6.24
N ALA A 81 29.79 3.86 -6.61
CA ALA A 81 31.12 3.58 -7.08
C ALA A 81 31.37 4.01 -8.56
N ASP A 82 30.33 4.32 -9.35
CA ASP A 82 30.45 4.59 -10.80
C ASP A 82 30.01 5.99 -11.25
N GLU A 83 30.68 6.53 -12.28
CA GLU A 83 30.55 7.91 -12.82
C GLU A 83 29.18 8.29 -13.42
N ASP A 84 28.24 7.34 -13.52
CA ASP A 84 26.94 7.50 -14.21
C ASP A 84 25.75 7.91 -13.28
N VAL A 85 26.04 8.43 -12.08
CA VAL A 85 25.08 8.97 -11.09
C VAL A 85 23.92 9.80 -11.67
N PRO A 86 24.11 10.77 -12.60
CA PRO A 86 23.01 11.59 -13.09
C PRO A 86 22.01 10.83 -13.98
N GLN A 87 22.42 9.75 -14.67
CA GLN A 87 21.51 8.92 -15.47
C GLN A 87 20.63 8.08 -14.56
N VAL A 88 21.23 7.48 -13.53
CA VAL A 88 20.54 6.72 -12.49
C VAL A 88 19.50 7.61 -11.80
N LEU A 89 19.90 8.80 -11.31
CA LEU A 89 18.97 9.71 -10.65
C LEU A 89 17.80 10.14 -11.55
N GLU A 90 18.00 10.31 -12.86
CA GLU A 90 16.91 10.65 -13.78
C GLU A 90 15.98 9.46 -14.05
N ALA A 91 16.51 8.23 -14.14
CA ALA A 91 15.72 7.01 -14.21
C ALA A 91 14.84 6.85 -12.95
N TRP A 92 15.44 7.02 -11.77
CA TRP A 92 14.73 7.03 -10.49
C TRP A 92 13.62 8.08 -10.42
N ARG A 93 13.90 9.31 -10.87
CA ARG A 93 12.90 10.39 -10.89
C ARG A 93 11.70 10.02 -11.75
N ARG A 94 11.96 9.53 -12.98
CA ARG A 94 10.91 9.14 -13.93
C ARG A 94 10.03 8.05 -13.33
N MET A 95 10.65 7.01 -12.76
CA MET A 95 9.95 5.88 -12.16
C MET A 95 9.12 6.30 -10.94
N LEU A 96 9.69 7.09 -10.03
CA LEU A 96 8.96 7.59 -8.86
C LEU A 96 7.79 8.50 -9.25
N THR A 97 7.94 9.29 -10.31
CA THR A 97 6.86 10.15 -10.81
C THR A 97 5.71 9.30 -11.38
N SER A 98 6.04 8.28 -12.16
CA SER A 98 5.07 7.32 -12.71
C SER A 98 4.31 6.58 -11.61
N VAL A 99 5.02 6.18 -10.56
CA VAL A 99 4.44 5.51 -9.39
C VAL A 99 3.57 6.48 -8.57
N ASP A 100 4.04 7.69 -8.27
CA ASP A 100 3.31 8.68 -7.44
C ASP A 100 1.98 9.13 -8.06
N GLN A 101 2.00 9.58 -9.32
CA GLN A 101 0.81 10.12 -9.99
C GLN A 101 -0.32 9.08 -10.04
N ASN A 102 0.04 7.83 -10.37
CA ASN A 102 -0.94 6.78 -10.55
C ASN A 102 -1.42 6.15 -9.23
N LEU A 103 -0.56 6.09 -8.21
CA LEU A 103 -0.94 5.66 -6.87
C LEU A 103 -1.87 6.64 -6.17
N THR A 104 -1.67 7.94 -6.37
CA THR A 104 -2.47 8.99 -5.70
C THR A 104 -3.94 8.86 -6.05
N LEU A 105 -4.22 8.69 -7.35
CA LEU A 105 -5.57 8.54 -7.86
C LEU A 105 -6.22 7.26 -7.36
N SER A 106 -5.47 6.16 -7.43
CA SER A 106 -5.95 4.85 -7.01
C SER A 106 -6.25 4.85 -5.50
N PHE A 107 -5.27 5.09 -4.64
CA PHE A 107 -5.47 4.95 -3.20
C PHE A 107 -6.30 6.08 -2.58
N GLY A 108 -6.36 7.26 -3.20
CA GLY A 108 -7.25 8.35 -2.77
C GLY A 108 -8.72 7.92 -2.72
N ALA A 109 -9.19 7.17 -3.73
CA ALA A 109 -10.56 6.68 -3.76
C ALA A 109 -10.88 5.69 -2.62
N LEU A 110 -9.88 4.90 -2.17
CA LEU A 110 -10.04 3.99 -1.04
C LEU A 110 -10.23 4.73 0.28
N TYR A 111 -9.45 5.79 0.53
CA TYR A 111 -9.61 6.60 1.76
C TYR A 111 -11.01 7.19 1.87
N THR A 112 -11.54 7.74 0.77
CA THR A 112 -12.89 8.30 0.75
C THR A 112 -13.95 7.25 1.09
N ARG A 113 -13.82 6.02 0.59
CA ARG A 113 -14.75 4.92 0.90
C ARG A 113 -14.65 4.46 2.34
N VAL A 114 -13.45 4.38 2.89
CA VAL A 114 -13.25 4.03 4.32
C VAL A 114 -13.80 5.12 5.22
N ALA A 115 -13.58 6.40 4.88
CA ALA A 115 -14.14 7.52 5.62
C ALA A 115 -15.69 7.49 5.60
N TYR A 116 -16.28 7.19 4.44
CA TYR A 116 -17.73 7.02 4.30
C TYR A 116 -18.27 5.87 5.17
N LEU A 117 -17.63 4.70 5.11
CA LEU A 117 -18.00 3.56 5.95
C LEU A 117 -17.88 3.89 7.45
N SER A 118 -16.78 4.52 7.86
CA SER A 118 -16.56 4.93 9.25
C SER A 118 -17.64 5.91 9.75
N TYR A 119 -17.98 6.92 8.94
CA TYR A 119 -19.04 7.87 9.24
C TYR A 119 -20.40 7.18 9.39
N LEU A 120 -20.73 6.25 8.49
CA LEU A 120 -21.97 5.46 8.59
C LEU A 120 -21.98 4.56 9.83
N MET A 121 -20.87 3.92 10.17
CA MET A 121 -20.76 3.09 11.39
C MET A 121 -20.99 3.94 12.64
N PHE A 122 -20.44 5.15 12.67
CA PHE A 122 -20.68 6.09 13.76
C PHE A 122 -22.16 6.43 13.90
N ILE A 123 -22.83 6.79 12.80
CA ILE A 123 -24.28 7.05 12.81
C ILE A 123 -25.05 5.80 13.28
N LEU A 124 -24.70 4.62 12.76
CA LEU A 124 -25.38 3.36 13.10
C LEU A 124 -25.29 3.09 14.61
N VAL A 125 -24.12 3.26 15.21
CA VAL A 125 -23.91 3.11 16.66
C VAL A 125 -24.79 4.09 17.44
N VAL A 126 -24.85 5.36 17.00
CA VAL A 126 -25.70 6.39 17.64
C VAL A 126 -27.18 6.00 17.55
N VAL A 127 -27.65 5.54 16.39
CA VAL A 127 -29.04 5.13 16.18
C VAL A 127 -29.38 3.91 17.05
N VAL A 128 -28.53 2.89 17.07
CA VAL A 128 -28.70 1.69 17.91
C VAL A 128 -28.75 2.07 19.39
N PHE A 129 -27.88 2.98 19.82
CA PHE A 129 -27.85 3.47 21.20
C PHE A 129 -29.15 4.20 21.60
N ILE A 130 -29.65 5.11 20.75
CA ILE A 130 -30.92 5.80 20.98
C ILE A 130 -32.08 4.80 21.00
N TYR A 131 -32.10 3.88 20.04
CA TYR A 131 -33.14 2.86 19.94
C TYR A 131 -33.18 1.99 21.21
N SER A 132 -32.03 1.47 21.65
CA SER A 132 -31.92 0.62 22.83
C SER A 132 -32.30 1.32 24.13
N THR A 133 -31.95 2.61 24.28
CA THR A 133 -32.17 3.35 25.55
C THR A 133 -33.54 4.01 25.66
N LYS A 134 -34.15 4.40 24.54
CA LYS A 134 -35.40 5.18 24.53
C LYS A 134 -36.56 4.43 23.90
N VAL A 135 -36.35 3.93 22.69
CA VAL A 135 -37.43 3.39 21.85
C VAL A 135 -37.84 2.00 22.32
N LEU A 136 -36.87 1.12 22.53
CA LEU A 136 -37.11 -0.26 22.93
C LEU A 136 -37.82 -0.39 24.29
N PRO A 137 -37.43 0.31 25.36
CA PRO A 137 -38.15 0.24 26.64
C PRO A 137 -39.59 0.75 26.53
N SER A 138 -39.85 1.73 25.65
CA SER A 138 -41.20 2.20 25.40
C SER A 138 -42.06 1.13 24.73
N PHE A 139 -41.50 0.39 23.76
CA PHE A 139 -42.20 -0.73 23.12
C PHE A 139 -42.49 -1.86 24.12
N LEU A 140 -41.51 -2.24 24.95
CA LEU A 140 -41.68 -3.29 25.96
C LEU A 140 -42.89 -3.02 26.87
N ARG A 141 -43.01 -1.79 27.39
CA ARG A 141 -44.15 -1.40 28.23
C ARG A 141 -45.49 -1.48 27.50
N THR A 142 -45.54 -1.10 26.23
CA THR A 142 -46.77 -1.19 25.44
C THR A 142 -47.17 -2.65 25.19
N PHE A 143 -46.21 -3.51 24.85
CA PHE A 143 -46.46 -4.95 24.66
C PHE A 143 -46.90 -5.63 25.97
N GLU A 144 -46.28 -5.28 27.11
CA GLU A 144 -46.69 -5.75 28.44
C GLU A 144 -48.14 -5.37 28.74
N ASN A 145 -48.54 -4.13 28.47
CA ASN A 145 -49.92 -3.66 28.69
C ASN A 145 -50.95 -4.40 27.81
N LEU A 146 -50.53 -4.83 26.62
CA LEU A 146 -51.37 -5.58 25.68
C LEU A 146 -51.32 -7.10 25.91
N SER A 147 -50.56 -7.58 26.91
CA SER A 147 -50.33 -9.01 27.14
C SER A 147 -49.82 -9.77 25.90
N ALA A 148 -49.10 -9.08 25.01
CA ALA A 148 -48.57 -9.61 23.77
C ALA A 148 -47.06 -9.86 23.86
N SER A 149 -46.58 -10.90 23.19
CA SER A 149 -45.14 -11.21 23.11
C SER A 149 -44.45 -10.32 22.07
N LEU A 150 -43.17 -9.98 22.32
CA LEU A 150 -42.38 -9.31 21.30
C LEU A 150 -42.15 -10.21 20.09
N PRO A 151 -42.02 -9.63 18.89
CA PRO A 151 -41.66 -10.41 17.73
C PRO A 151 -40.29 -11.06 17.87
N ASN A 152 -40.18 -12.33 17.46
CA ASN A 152 -38.97 -13.15 17.55
C ASN A 152 -37.72 -12.46 16.95
N PHE A 153 -37.89 -11.72 15.84
CA PHE A 153 -36.77 -11.01 15.20
C PHE A 153 -36.24 -9.85 16.04
N THR A 154 -37.12 -9.14 16.75
CA THR A 154 -36.73 -8.06 17.66
C THR A 154 -36.06 -8.62 18.89
N GLU A 155 -36.54 -9.74 19.43
CA GLU A 155 -35.87 -10.44 20.53
C GLU A 155 -34.47 -10.93 20.14
N PHE A 156 -34.32 -11.49 18.94
CA PHE A 156 -33.02 -11.84 18.37
C PHE A 156 -32.10 -10.61 18.26
N PHE A 157 -32.59 -9.50 17.73
CA PHE A 157 -31.81 -8.26 17.62
C PHE A 157 -31.38 -7.72 18.99
N ILE A 158 -32.24 -7.81 20.01
CA ILE A 158 -31.89 -7.46 21.39
C ILE A 158 -30.76 -8.34 21.89
N GLY A 159 -30.83 -9.66 21.71
CA GLY A 159 -29.74 -10.58 22.08
C GLY A 159 -28.44 -10.35 21.31
N LEU A 160 -28.54 -9.79 20.09
CA LEU A 160 -27.40 -9.42 19.26
C LEU A 160 -26.69 -8.16 19.78
N VAL A 161 -27.45 -7.19 20.30
CA VAL A 161 -26.94 -5.89 20.78
C VAL A 161 -26.65 -5.91 22.29
N THR A 162 -27.32 -6.77 23.05
CA THR A 162 -27.19 -6.90 24.51
C THR A 162 -26.70 -8.30 24.87
N GLY A 163 -25.53 -8.40 25.52
CA GLY A 163 -24.90 -9.68 25.88
C GLY A 163 -23.76 -10.12 24.93
N PRO A 164 -23.48 -11.43 24.79
CA PRO A 164 -22.34 -11.93 24.00
C PRO A 164 -22.51 -11.71 22.48
N GLY A 165 -23.74 -11.44 22.01
CA GLY A 165 -24.01 -11.13 20.60
C GLY A 165 -23.22 -9.94 20.08
N ILE A 166 -22.90 -8.95 20.93
CA ILE A 166 -22.15 -7.77 20.53
C ILE A 166 -20.73 -8.12 20.07
N LEU A 167 -20.13 -9.15 20.65
CA LEU A 167 -18.81 -9.66 20.24
C LEU A 167 -18.88 -10.31 18.85
N ILE A 168 -19.98 -10.99 18.54
CA ILE A 168 -20.22 -11.59 17.22
C ILE A 168 -20.38 -10.50 16.16
N VAL A 169 -21.15 -9.46 16.46
CA VAL A 169 -21.30 -8.30 15.57
C VAL A 169 -19.96 -7.62 15.33
N PHE A 170 -19.19 -7.40 16.40
CA PHE A 170 -17.86 -6.81 16.30
C PHE A 170 -16.91 -7.70 15.47
N ALA A 171 -16.94 -9.02 15.68
CA ALA A 171 -16.14 -9.96 14.89
C ALA A 171 -16.52 -9.93 13.39
N ILE A 172 -17.81 -9.85 13.07
CA ILE A 172 -18.30 -9.71 11.68
C ILE A 172 -17.83 -8.38 11.08
N LEU A 173 -17.94 -7.27 11.82
CA LEU A 173 -17.49 -5.96 11.35
C LEU A 173 -15.97 -5.92 11.12
N VAL A 174 -15.18 -6.53 12.00
CA VAL A 174 -13.73 -6.68 11.84
C VAL A 174 -13.41 -7.52 10.62
N LEU A 175 -14.11 -8.63 10.42
CA LEU A 175 -13.93 -9.51 9.26
C LEU A 175 -14.26 -8.78 7.94
N MET A 176 -15.34 -8.00 7.91
CA MET A 176 -15.73 -7.18 6.75
C MET A 176 -14.77 -6.01 6.50
N SER A 177 -14.17 -5.45 7.56
CA SER A 177 -13.22 -4.34 7.46
C SER A 177 -11.78 -4.78 7.14
N SER A 178 -11.43 -6.04 7.42
CA SER A 178 -10.11 -6.63 7.16
C SER A 178 -9.57 -6.40 5.74
N PRO A 179 -10.33 -6.64 4.65
CA PRO A 179 -9.83 -6.39 3.29
C PRO A 179 -9.55 -4.91 3.00
N LEU A 180 -10.35 -3.99 3.56
CA LEU A 180 -10.11 -2.54 3.44
C LEU A 180 -8.83 -2.16 4.18
N PHE A 181 -8.66 -2.67 5.40
CA PHE A 181 -7.46 -2.45 6.20
C PHE A 181 -6.21 -2.99 5.51
N ALA A 182 -6.29 -4.19 4.91
CA ALA A 182 -5.21 -4.79 4.13
C ALA A 182 -4.77 -3.89 2.95
N LEU A 183 -5.72 -3.33 2.21
CA LEU A 183 -5.43 -2.40 1.11
C LEU A 183 -4.84 -1.07 1.60
N MET A 184 -5.35 -0.52 2.71
CA MET A 184 -4.78 0.68 3.32
C MET A 184 -3.37 0.45 3.85
N TYR A 185 -3.13 -0.71 4.47
CA TYR A 185 -1.81 -1.09 4.95
C TYR A 185 -0.83 -1.25 3.78
N LEU A 186 -1.28 -1.87 2.67
CA LEU A 186 -0.49 -1.98 1.46
C LEU A 186 -0.14 -0.59 0.91
N ASN A 187 -1.06 0.37 0.87
CA ASN A 187 -0.77 1.74 0.46
C ASN A 187 0.38 2.36 1.26
N SER A 188 0.36 2.19 2.58
CA SER A 188 1.43 2.70 3.43
C SER A 188 2.78 2.10 3.05
N ARG A 189 2.81 0.79 2.76
CA ARG A 189 4.03 0.07 2.35
C ARG A 189 4.51 0.43 0.96
N VAL A 190 3.59 0.56 0.01
CA VAL A 190 3.87 1.05 -1.34
C VAL A 190 4.48 2.45 -1.29
N SER A 191 3.95 3.32 -0.41
CA SER A 191 4.50 4.67 -0.22
C SER A 191 5.91 4.71 0.38
N ASP A 192 6.31 3.62 1.04
CA ASP A 192 7.64 3.45 1.61
C ASP A 192 8.55 2.59 0.70
N LEU A 193 8.06 2.14 -0.48
CA LEU A 193 8.69 1.13 -1.34
C LEU A 193 9.19 -0.09 -0.57
N ARG A 194 8.41 -0.53 0.42
CA ARG A 194 8.74 -1.65 1.29
C ARG A 194 8.02 -2.91 0.83
N PRO A 195 8.68 -4.08 0.93
CA PRO A 195 8.06 -5.36 0.63
C PRO A 195 6.75 -5.54 1.41
N ALA A 196 5.73 -6.09 0.76
CA ALA A 196 4.47 -6.41 1.42
C ALA A 196 4.66 -7.65 2.32
N PRO A 197 4.08 -7.65 3.52
CA PRO A 197 4.26 -8.75 4.46
C PRO A 197 3.52 -10.01 4.00
N LYS A 198 4.02 -11.19 4.38
CA LYS A 198 3.46 -12.49 3.99
C LYS A 198 2.01 -12.71 4.42
N TRP A 199 1.56 -12.11 5.52
CA TRP A 199 0.16 -12.24 5.94
C TRP A 199 -0.82 -11.62 4.92
N LEU A 200 -0.36 -10.68 4.10
CA LEU A 200 -1.19 -10.03 3.09
C LEU A 200 -1.62 -11.00 1.99
N SER A 201 -0.88 -12.09 1.77
CA SER A 201 -1.25 -13.14 0.83
C SER A 201 -2.46 -13.96 1.28
N HIS A 202 -2.91 -13.84 2.53
CA HIS A 202 -4.09 -14.55 3.03
C HIS A 202 -5.39 -13.81 2.69
N VAL A 203 -5.30 -12.55 2.26
CA VAL A 203 -6.45 -11.74 1.90
C VAL A 203 -6.61 -11.79 0.38
N PRO A 204 -7.62 -12.48 -0.18
CA PRO A 204 -7.69 -12.79 -1.61
C PRO A 204 -7.73 -11.55 -2.51
N ILE A 205 -8.27 -10.44 -2.01
CA ILE A 205 -8.33 -9.15 -2.72
C ILE A 205 -6.95 -8.46 -2.72
N ALA A 206 -6.21 -8.54 -1.61
CA ALA A 206 -4.92 -7.87 -1.46
C ALA A 206 -3.75 -8.70 -1.99
N GLU A 207 -3.88 -10.03 -2.03
CA GLU A 207 -2.87 -10.97 -2.52
C GLU A 207 -2.43 -10.63 -3.94
N ARG A 208 -3.38 -10.49 -4.88
CA ARG A 208 -3.09 -10.18 -6.29
C ARG A 208 -2.40 -8.84 -6.48
N VAL A 209 -2.76 -7.86 -5.65
CA VAL A 209 -2.15 -6.52 -5.68
C VAL A 209 -0.74 -6.58 -5.09
N ALA A 210 -0.54 -7.33 -4.02
CA ALA A 210 0.74 -7.54 -3.39
C ALA A 210 1.72 -8.27 -4.31
N GLU A 211 1.28 -9.34 -4.99
CA GLU A 211 2.10 -10.07 -5.97
C GLU A 211 2.63 -9.15 -7.07
N LYS A 212 1.73 -8.37 -7.69
CA LYS A 212 2.11 -7.41 -8.74
C LYS A 212 2.98 -6.27 -8.23
N TYR A 213 2.77 -5.86 -6.99
CA TYR A 213 3.64 -4.88 -6.35
C TYR A 213 5.06 -5.43 -6.14
N HIS A 214 5.20 -6.69 -5.74
CA HIS A 214 6.52 -7.33 -5.62
C HIS A 214 7.21 -7.48 -6.98
N GLU A 215 6.46 -7.83 -8.03
CA GLU A 215 6.97 -7.85 -9.39
C GLU A 215 7.48 -6.46 -9.82
N LEU A 216 6.75 -5.40 -9.48
CA LEU A 216 7.15 -4.02 -9.73
C LEU A 216 8.43 -3.64 -8.98
N LEU A 217 8.59 -4.05 -7.71
CA LEU A 217 9.81 -3.80 -6.94
C LEU A 217 11.02 -4.53 -7.56
N LEU A 218 10.83 -5.75 -8.05
CA LEU A 218 11.89 -6.49 -8.75
C LEU A 218 12.29 -5.78 -10.05
N LEU A 219 11.32 -5.39 -10.88
CA LEU A 219 11.58 -4.64 -12.11
C LEU A 219 12.31 -3.32 -11.82
N LEU A 220 11.89 -2.60 -10.78
CA LEU A 220 12.57 -1.40 -10.32
C LEU A 220 14.05 -1.66 -10.03
N THR A 221 14.38 -2.74 -9.30
CA THR A 221 15.78 -3.09 -9.02
C THR A 221 16.58 -3.45 -10.27
N VAL A 222 15.97 -4.13 -11.24
CA VAL A 222 16.61 -4.51 -12.51
C VAL A 222 16.91 -3.28 -13.36
N CYS A 223 15.94 -2.36 -13.49
CA CYS A 223 16.15 -1.12 -14.25
C CYS A 223 17.25 -0.26 -13.64
N ILE A 224 17.28 -0.14 -12.32
CA ILE A 224 18.32 0.64 -11.63
C ILE A 224 19.70 0.02 -11.88
N ARG A 225 19.82 -1.31 -11.74
CA ARG A 225 21.10 -2.02 -11.96
C ARG A 225 21.62 -1.90 -13.39
N HIS A 226 20.76 -2.06 -14.39
CA HIS A 226 21.20 -1.94 -15.79
C HIS A 226 21.39 -0.49 -16.24
N SER A 227 20.68 0.48 -15.66
CA SER A 227 20.95 1.91 -15.91
C SER A 227 22.36 2.31 -15.46
N ALA A 228 22.96 1.57 -14.53
CA ALA A 228 24.30 1.80 -14.01
C ALA A 228 25.39 0.99 -14.75
N LYS A 229 25.08 0.34 -15.89
CA LYS A 229 26.02 -0.46 -16.71
C LYS A 229 26.83 -1.50 -15.93
N THR A 230 26.31 -2.01 -14.82
CA THR A 230 27.01 -3.03 -14.05
C THR A 230 27.04 -4.34 -14.86
N GLU A 231 28.21 -4.92 -15.09
CA GLU A 231 28.44 -6.16 -15.87
C GLU A 231 27.78 -7.43 -15.29
N GLN A 232 27.00 -7.30 -14.21
CA GLN A 232 26.32 -8.43 -13.59
C GLN A 232 25.15 -8.89 -14.45
N GLY A 233 25.12 -10.20 -14.74
CA GLY A 233 24.04 -10.80 -15.53
C GLY A 233 22.68 -10.69 -14.85
N LEU A 234 21.62 -10.59 -15.67
CA LEU A 234 20.23 -10.43 -15.25
C LEU A 234 19.77 -11.47 -14.21
N GLN A 235 20.26 -12.70 -14.28
CA GLN A 235 19.90 -13.75 -13.32
C GLN A 235 20.49 -13.49 -11.94
N GLN A 236 21.73 -13.01 -11.87
CA GLN A 236 22.37 -12.70 -10.61
C GLN A 236 21.66 -11.51 -9.92
N SER A 237 21.23 -10.52 -10.70
CA SER A 237 20.50 -9.38 -10.14
C SER A 237 19.11 -9.74 -9.62
N LEU A 238 18.42 -10.65 -10.30
CA LEU A 238 17.14 -11.18 -9.84
C LEU A 238 17.27 -12.00 -8.55
N ASP A 239 18.27 -12.89 -8.47
CA ASP A 239 18.44 -13.77 -7.32
C ASP A 239 18.89 -13.01 -6.06
N GLU A 240 19.77 -12.02 -6.20
CA GLU A 240 20.18 -11.14 -5.11
C GLU A 240 19.02 -10.28 -4.61
N SER A 241 18.25 -9.66 -5.50
CA SER A 241 17.07 -8.88 -5.14
C SER A 241 15.99 -9.74 -4.48
N ALA A 242 15.69 -10.92 -5.04
CA ALA A 242 14.72 -11.84 -4.47
C ALA A 242 15.15 -12.33 -3.07
N GLY A 243 16.45 -12.57 -2.87
CA GLY A 243 17.04 -12.90 -1.57
C GLY A 243 16.88 -11.76 -0.55
N HIS A 244 17.24 -10.53 -0.94
CA HIS A 244 17.19 -9.35 -0.06
C HIS A 244 15.78 -9.04 0.43
N PHE A 245 14.78 -9.13 -0.45
CA PHE A 245 13.39 -8.88 -0.07
C PHE A 245 12.66 -10.12 0.49
N GLY A 246 13.34 -11.26 0.63
CA GLY A 246 12.77 -12.48 1.20
C GLY A 246 11.71 -13.17 0.30
N PHE A 247 11.74 -12.89 -0.99
CA PHE A 247 10.79 -13.39 -1.99
C PHE A 247 11.32 -14.64 -2.69
N LYS A 248 11.43 -15.75 -1.97
CA LYS A 248 11.95 -17.00 -2.55
C LYS A 248 11.11 -17.58 -3.70
N ASN A 249 9.85 -17.15 -3.86
CA ASN A 249 8.88 -17.72 -4.79
C ASN A 249 8.22 -16.71 -5.75
N ILE A 250 8.52 -15.41 -5.66
CA ILE A 250 7.91 -14.43 -6.57
C ILE A 250 8.82 -14.32 -7.79
N VAL A 251 8.43 -15.03 -8.85
CA VAL A 251 9.18 -15.11 -10.10
C VAL A 251 8.59 -14.10 -11.06
N LEU A 252 9.42 -13.24 -11.65
CA LEU A 252 9.04 -12.47 -12.84
C LEU A 252 8.29 -13.40 -13.81
N GLY A 253 7.15 -12.96 -14.34
CA GLY A 253 6.36 -13.80 -15.24
C GLY A 253 7.26 -14.43 -16.32
N LYS A 254 7.12 -15.74 -16.56
CA LYS A 254 8.03 -16.51 -17.45
C LYS A 254 8.29 -15.81 -18.79
N ALA A 255 7.26 -15.17 -19.35
CA ALA A 255 7.34 -14.38 -20.57
C ALA A 255 8.28 -13.17 -20.41
N ARG A 256 8.10 -12.35 -19.37
CA ARG A 256 8.96 -11.17 -19.10
C ARG A 256 10.41 -11.57 -18.83
N LYS A 257 10.62 -12.65 -18.07
CA LYS A 257 11.97 -13.19 -17.85
C LYS A 257 12.65 -13.56 -19.16
N HIS A 258 11.94 -14.26 -20.06
CA HIS A 258 12.48 -14.64 -21.36
C HIS A 258 12.76 -13.41 -22.24
N THR A 259 11.89 -12.42 -22.26
CA THR A 259 12.09 -11.18 -23.02
C THR A 259 13.32 -10.40 -22.54
N LEU A 260 13.48 -10.27 -21.21
CA LEU A 260 14.65 -9.61 -20.62
C LEU A 260 15.94 -10.39 -20.89
N GLN A 261 15.91 -11.73 -20.85
CA GLN A 261 17.08 -12.54 -21.21
C GLN A 261 17.45 -12.41 -22.69
N HIS A 262 16.46 -12.25 -23.57
CA HIS A 262 16.71 -12.03 -24.99
C HIS A 262 17.25 -10.62 -25.27
N SER A 263 16.77 -9.59 -24.57
CA SER A 263 17.29 -8.23 -24.72
C SER A 263 18.68 -8.05 -24.10
N GLU A 264 19.03 -8.84 -23.08
CA GLU A 264 20.41 -8.97 -22.57
C GLU A 264 21.37 -9.44 -23.67
N GLN A 265 20.99 -10.48 -24.43
CA GLN A 265 21.79 -10.98 -25.55
C GLN A 265 21.92 -10.00 -26.72
N LEU A 266 20.94 -9.11 -26.88
CA LEU A 266 20.92 -8.08 -27.93
C LEU A 266 21.58 -6.75 -27.52
N GLY A 267 21.97 -6.60 -26.25
CA GLY A 267 22.51 -5.35 -25.72
C GLY A 267 21.49 -4.21 -25.57
N THR A 268 20.18 -4.50 -25.70
CA THR A 268 19.09 -3.51 -25.59
C THR A 268 18.33 -3.60 -24.26
N LEU A 269 18.94 -4.23 -23.26
CA LEU A 269 18.32 -4.54 -21.98
C LEU A 269 17.81 -3.32 -21.20
N ALA A 270 18.50 -2.19 -21.28
CA ALA A 270 18.08 -0.97 -20.58
C ALA A 270 16.74 -0.42 -21.12
N GLU A 271 16.58 -0.39 -22.44
CA GLU A 271 15.33 0.07 -23.08
C GLU A 271 14.18 -0.90 -22.81
N GLU A 272 14.45 -2.21 -22.88
CA GLU A 272 13.45 -3.23 -22.59
C GLU A 272 13.06 -3.23 -21.10
N ALA A 273 14.01 -3.03 -20.18
CA ALA A 273 13.72 -2.95 -18.75
C ALA A 273 12.83 -1.74 -18.43
N ASP A 274 13.12 -0.57 -19.01
CA ASP A 274 12.28 0.62 -18.89
C ASP A 274 10.85 0.34 -19.42
N TYR A 275 10.73 -0.30 -20.59
CA TYR A 275 9.43 -0.68 -21.15
C TYR A 275 8.66 -1.65 -20.25
N GLN A 276 9.33 -2.68 -19.72
CA GLN A 276 8.72 -3.68 -18.84
C GLN A 276 8.33 -3.06 -17.49
N PHE A 277 9.08 -2.09 -16.97
CA PHE A 277 8.71 -1.35 -15.78
C PHE A 277 7.43 -0.54 -16.00
N ASP A 278 7.35 0.26 -17.07
CA ASP A 278 6.16 1.05 -17.37
C ASP A 278 4.93 0.16 -17.59
N SER A 279 5.09 -0.96 -18.30
CA SER A 279 4.04 -1.99 -18.45
C SER A 279 3.66 -2.60 -17.10
N GLY A 280 4.64 -2.90 -16.24
CA GLY A 280 4.44 -3.40 -14.88
C GLY A 280 3.65 -2.43 -13.99
N VAL A 281 3.93 -1.12 -14.08
CA VAL A 281 3.15 -0.09 -13.39
C VAL A 281 1.69 -0.13 -13.85
N GLN A 282 1.43 -0.18 -15.15
CA GLN A 282 0.06 -0.24 -15.69
C GLN A 282 -0.68 -1.49 -15.24
N GLU A 283 -0.05 -2.67 -15.31
CA GLU A 283 -0.65 -3.91 -14.81
C GLU A 283 -0.99 -3.82 -13.31
N PHE A 284 -0.05 -3.32 -12.51
CA PHE A 284 -0.25 -3.12 -11.08
C PHE A 284 -1.46 -2.21 -10.79
N LEU A 285 -1.63 -1.13 -11.56
CA LEU A 285 -2.76 -0.21 -11.43
C LEU A 285 -4.08 -0.86 -11.79
N VAL A 286 -4.13 -1.64 -12.87
CA VAL A 286 -5.33 -2.40 -13.25
C VAL A 286 -5.73 -3.38 -12.13
N HIS A 287 -4.75 -4.01 -11.49
CA HIS A 287 -5.00 -4.88 -10.34
C HIS A 287 -5.46 -4.09 -9.10
N CYS A 288 -4.90 -2.90 -8.85
CA CYS A 288 -5.40 -1.99 -7.83
C CYS A 288 -6.85 -1.59 -8.07
N GLU A 289 -7.20 -1.19 -9.30
CA GLU A 289 -8.55 -0.80 -9.67
C GLU A 289 -9.55 -1.95 -9.48
N LYS A 290 -9.20 -3.17 -9.91
CA LYS A 290 -10.02 -4.37 -9.67
C LYS A 290 -10.23 -4.63 -8.18
N ALA A 291 -9.16 -4.54 -7.38
CA ALA A 291 -9.25 -4.70 -5.93
C ALA A 291 -10.13 -3.62 -5.29
N GLN A 292 -10.05 -2.39 -5.81
CA GLN A 292 -10.92 -1.30 -5.39
C GLN A 292 -12.36 -1.57 -5.74
N MET A 293 -12.69 -1.95 -6.96
CA MET A 293 -14.07 -2.28 -7.35
C MET A 293 -14.65 -3.36 -6.44
N ALA A 294 -13.88 -4.43 -6.17
CA ALA A 294 -14.27 -5.47 -5.25
C ALA A 294 -14.51 -4.93 -3.82
N SER A 295 -13.61 -4.10 -3.30
CA SER A 295 -13.76 -3.48 -1.97
C SER A 295 -14.98 -2.56 -1.88
N GLY A 296 -15.31 -1.85 -2.96
CA GLY A 296 -16.49 -0.99 -3.03
C GLY A 296 -17.78 -1.78 -2.94
N LEU A 297 -17.85 -2.91 -3.66
CA LEU A 297 -19.00 -3.82 -3.59
C LEU A 297 -19.16 -4.39 -2.17
N LEU A 298 -18.07 -4.78 -1.51
CA LEU A 298 -18.11 -5.26 -0.13
C LEU A 298 -18.63 -4.20 0.86
N VAL A 299 -18.16 -2.96 0.74
CA VAL A 299 -18.64 -1.83 1.54
C VAL A 299 -20.15 -1.65 1.34
N GLN A 300 -20.60 -1.61 0.09
CA GLN A 300 -22.01 -1.44 -0.25
C GLN A 300 -22.87 -2.57 0.32
N MET A 301 -22.47 -3.83 0.13
CA MET A 301 -23.18 -5.00 0.68
C MET A 301 -23.25 -4.95 2.21
N THR A 302 -22.15 -4.58 2.87
CA THR A 302 -22.10 -4.43 4.33
C THR A 302 -23.09 -3.37 4.81
N ILE A 303 -23.15 -2.22 4.14
CA ILE A 303 -24.09 -1.15 4.46
C ILE A 303 -25.54 -1.61 4.26
N PHE A 304 -25.85 -2.25 3.13
CA PHE A 304 -27.20 -2.75 2.86
C PHE A 304 -27.67 -3.73 3.93
N VAL A 305 -26.81 -4.67 4.33
CA VAL A 305 -27.13 -5.65 5.36
C VAL A 305 -27.33 -4.96 6.72
N LEU A 306 -26.42 -4.07 7.12
CA LEU A 306 -26.52 -3.40 8.43
C LEU A 306 -27.75 -2.50 8.54
N VAL A 307 -27.97 -1.65 7.55
CA VAL A 307 -29.12 -0.73 7.53
C VAL A 307 -30.42 -1.51 7.39
N GLY A 308 -30.46 -2.52 6.49
CA GLY A 308 -31.63 -3.36 6.29
C GLY A 308 -32.04 -4.11 7.55
N LEU A 309 -31.08 -4.78 8.21
CA LEU A 309 -31.34 -5.50 9.47
C LEU A 309 -31.82 -4.55 10.57
N LEU A 310 -31.20 -3.37 10.68
CA LEU A 310 -31.59 -2.37 11.67
C LEU A 310 -33.02 -1.87 11.43
N VAL A 311 -33.35 -1.49 10.19
CA VAL A 311 -34.69 -1.00 9.83
C VAL A 311 -35.74 -2.08 10.11
N VAL A 312 -35.51 -3.31 9.69
CA VAL A 312 -36.45 -4.41 9.97
C VAL A 312 -36.61 -4.59 11.48
N ALA A 313 -35.52 -4.60 12.25
CA ALA A 313 -35.59 -4.77 13.71
C ALA A 313 -36.39 -3.66 14.40
N MET A 314 -36.29 -2.43 13.90
CA MET A 314 -37.00 -1.27 14.44
C MET A 314 -38.48 -1.23 14.05
N TYR A 315 -38.83 -1.61 12.82
CA TYR A 315 -40.18 -1.47 12.29
C TYR A 315 -41.09 -2.66 12.62
N LEU A 316 -40.53 -3.86 12.77
CA LEU A 316 -41.33 -5.06 12.98
C LEU A 316 -42.19 -5.03 14.27
N PRO A 317 -41.74 -4.47 15.40
CA PRO A 317 -42.59 -4.24 16.58
C PRO A 317 -43.79 -3.32 16.31
N ILE A 318 -43.63 -2.32 15.43
CA ILE A 318 -44.71 -1.37 15.09
C ILE A 318 -45.83 -2.09 14.34
N PHE A 319 -45.48 -2.96 13.39
CA PHE A 319 -46.47 -3.75 12.66
C PHE A 319 -47.18 -4.76 13.56
N ALA A 320 -46.45 -5.43 14.45
CA ALA A 320 -47.04 -6.36 15.39
C ALA A 320 -48.02 -5.67 16.36
N LEU A 321 -47.76 -4.45 16.80
CA LEU A 321 -48.74 -3.67 17.57
C LEU A 321 -50.01 -3.37 16.79
N GLY A 322 -49.90 -3.15 15.47
CA GLY A 322 -51.06 -2.92 14.61
C GLY A 322 -51.94 -4.14 14.40
N GLU A 323 -51.44 -5.36 14.64
CA GLU A 323 -52.25 -6.58 14.61
C GLU A 323 -52.98 -6.86 15.94
N VAL A 324 -52.47 -6.31 17.04
CA VAL A 324 -52.97 -6.56 18.40
C VAL A 324 -54.05 -5.55 18.84
N VAL A 325 -54.02 -4.33 18.28
CA VAL A 325 -54.98 -3.24 18.55
C VAL A 325 -56.18 -3.34 17.61
#